data_AF-A0A382M953-F1
#
_entry.id   AF-A0A382M953-F1
#
_cell.length_a   1.000
_cell.length_b   1.000
_cell.length_c   1.000
_cell.angle_alpha   90.00
_cell.angle_beta   90.00
_cell.angle_gamma   90.00
#
_symmetry.space_group_name_H-M   'P 1'
#
loop_
_entity.id
_entity.type
_entity.pdbx_description
1 polymer ?
#
loop_
_entity_poly.entity_id
_entity_poly.type
_entity_poly.pdbx_seq_one_letter_code
_entity_poly.pdbx_strand_id
1 'polypeptide(L)'
;MFAGLRETPPSAGVTLRSGDTTFSQPETHTSYTEIVAQLHGLLSERILIFDGAMGSLIQGYGLEEMDFRGDTFKDHPKDLKGNNDLLSLTRPDIIEEIHRKYLEAGADLIETNTFTATSTS
;
A
#
# COMPACT_ATOMS: atom_id res chain seq x y z
N MET A 1 14.20 22.15 39.38
CA MET A 1 13.63 22.63 38.10
C MET A 1 13.50 21.40 37.20
N PHE A 2 12.31 21.16 36.65
CA PHE A 2 11.73 19.84 36.35
C PHE A 2 12.53 18.92 35.42
N ALA A 3 12.75 17.68 35.86
CA ALA A 3 13.05 16.52 35.04
C ALA A 3 11.72 15.87 34.62
N GLY A 4 11.41 15.87 33.32
CA GLY A 4 10.22 15.22 32.75
C GLY A 4 10.52 13.77 32.37
N LEU A 5 9.93 12.83 33.10
CA LEU A 5 9.90 11.40 32.80
C LEU A 5 9.19 11.18 31.45
N ARG A 6 9.88 10.52 30.51
CA ARG A 6 9.23 9.92 29.34
C ARG A 6 8.84 8.50 29.72
N GLU A 7 7.54 8.28 29.92
CA GLU A 7 6.95 6.95 30.06
C GLU A 7 7.19 6.15 28.77
N THR A 8 7.79 4.98 28.89
CA THR A 8 7.84 3.97 27.81
C THR A 8 6.46 3.32 27.68
N PRO A 9 5.87 3.22 26.46
CA PRO A 9 4.61 2.51 26.30
C PRO A 9 4.78 1.03 26.70
N PRO A 10 3.76 0.40 27.32
CA PRO A 10 3.86 -0.99 27.73
C PRO A 10 3.99 -1.88 26.50
N SER A 11 4.97 -2.78 26.51
CA SER A 11 5.09 -3.85 25.53
C SER A 11 3.86 -4.74 25.62
N ALA A 12 2.96 -4.67 24.64
CA ALA A 12 1.86 -5.60 24.50
C ALA A 12 2.43 -6.98 24.18
N GLY A 13 2.60 -7.81 25.22
CA GLY A 13 2.94 -9.22 25.06
C GLY A 13 1.79 -9.96 24.41
N VAL A 14 1.94 -10.29 23.12
CA VAL A 14 1.03 -11.22 22.44
C VAL A 14 1.34 -12.62 22.95
N THR A 15 0.51 -13.14 23.86
CA THR A 15 0.49 -14.56 24.19
C THR A 15 -0.47 -15.24 23.22
N LEU A 16 0.05 -15.88 22.18
CA LEU A 16 -0.75 -16.70 21.26
C LEU A 16 -1.21 -17.97 21.99
N ARG A 17 -2.47 -17.99 22.43
CA ARG A 17 -3.15 -19.25 22.73
C ARG A 17 -3.62 -19.83 21.41
N SER A 18 -3.10 -21.00 21.07
CA SER A 18 -3.52 -21.83 19.94
C SER A 18 -5.02 -22.17 20.07
N GLY A 19 -5.88 -21.52 19.29
CA GLY A 19 -7.30 -21.88 19.25
C GLY A 19 -8.29 -20.91 18.59
N ASP A 20 -8.04 -19.60 18.57
CA ASP A 20 -9.04 -18.63 18.08
C ASP A 20 -8.64 -18.00 16.74
N THR A 21 -9.05 -18.63 15.63
CA THR A 21 -9.07 -17.97 14.31
C THR A 21 -10.40 -17.24 14.12
N THR A 22 -10.62 -16.17 14.90
CA THR A 22 -11.62 -15.16 14.55
C THR A 22 -10.84 -13.89 14.24
N PHE A 23 -10.66 -13.60 12.96
CA PHE A 23 -10.18 -12.30 12.52
C PHE A 23 -11.27 -11.28 12.84
N SER A 24 -11.14 -10.57 13.96
CA SER A 24 -12.00 -9.42 14.25
C SER A 24 -11.68 -8.33 13.25
N GLN A 25 -12.62 -8.04 12.33
CA GLN A 25 -12.51 -6.86 11.48
C GLN A 25 -12.46 -5.61 12.37
N PRO A 26 -11.56 -4.65 12.11
CA PRO A 26 -11.63 -3.35 12.77
C PRO A 26 -12.91 -2.61 12.32
N GLU A 27 -13.78 -2.34 13.29
CA GLU A 27 -15.12 -1.73 13.17
C GLU A 27 -15.08 -0.20 12.94
N THR A 28 -14.31 0.28 11.96
CA THR A 28 -14.32 1.71 11.58
C THR A 28 -14.48 1.87 10.07
N HIS A 29 -15.68 1.61 9.56
CA HIS A 29 -16.03 2.03 8.21
C HIS A 29 -16.53 3.48 8.23
N THR A 30 -15.67 4.42 7.85
CA THR A 30 -16.11 5.76 7.45
C THR A 30 -17.02 5.62 6.25
N SER A 31 -18.20 6.25 6.28
CA SER A 31 -19.15 6.16 5.17
C SER A 31 -18.61 6.88 3.93
N TYR A 32 -19.05 6.43 2.74
CA TYR A 32 -18.69 7.09 1.47
C TYR A 32 -19.02 8.60 1.50
N THR A 33 -20.16 8.96 2.06
CA THR A 33 -20.59 10.37 2.21
C THR A 33 -19.60 11.18 3.05
N GLU A 34 -19.11 10.62 4.16
CA GLU A 34 -18.12 11.27 5.01
C GLU A 34 -16.77 11.42 4.30
N ILE A 35 -16.32 10.41 3.55
CA ILE A 35 -15.08 10.46 2.76
C ILE A 35 -15.17 11.59 1.71
N VAL A 36 -16.26 11.64 0.95
CA VAL A 36 -16.46 12.67 -0.08
C VAL A 36 -16.54 14.06 0.55
N ALA A 37 -17.22 14.21 1.69
CA ALA A 37 -17.28 15.49 2.40
C ALA A 37 -15.90 15.96 2.87
N GLN A 38 -15.07 15.05 3.43
CA GLN A 38 -13.70 15.36 3.83
C GLN A 38 -12.83 15.76 2.63
N LEU A 39 -12.92 15.02 1.52
CA LEU A 39 -12.18 15.34 0.30
C LEU A 39 -12.57 16.72 -0.26
N HIS A 40 -13.87 17.03 -0.33
CA HIS A 40 -14.33 18.36 -0.76
C HIS A 40 -13.88 19.49 0.17
N GLY A 41 -13.84 19.24 1.49
CA GLY A 41 -13.28 20.18 2.45
C GLY A 41 -11.83 20.50 2.14
N LEU A 42 -10.99 19.47 2.02
CA LEU A 42 -9.56 19.60 1.70
C LEU A 42 -9.33 20.33 0.37
N LEU A 43 -10.08 19.96 -0.68
CA LEU A 43 -10.00 20.60 -2.00
C LEU A 43 -10.44 22.08 -2.00
N SER A 44 -11.28 22.49 -1.04
CA SER A 44 -11.70 23.89 -0.89
C SER A 44 -10.66 24.75 -0.17
N GLU A 45 -9.81 24.13 0.65
CA GLU A 45 -8.78 24.81 1.44
C GLU A 45 -7.45 24.94 0.68
N ARG A 46 -7.10 23.95 -0.15
CA ARG A 46 -5.82 23.92 -0.86
C ARG A 46 -5.84 23.01 -2.08
N ILE A 47 -4.83 23.15 -2.93
CA ILE A 47 -4.54 22.18 -4.00
C ILE A 47 -4.02 20.87 -3.36
N LEU A 48 -4.57 19.75 -3.80
CA LEU A 48 -4.06 18.41 -3.48
C LEU A 48 -3.16 17.91 -4.61
N ILE A 49 -2.07 17.25 -4.25
CA ILE A 49 -1.07 16.72 -5.19
C ILE A 49 -1.25 15.21 -5.31
N PHE A 50 -1.45 14.73 -6.54
CA PHE A 50 -1.38 13.30 -6.85
C PHE A 50 0.08 12.83 -6.96
N ASP A 51 0.29 11.54 -6.77
CA ASP A 51 1.56 10.88 -7.02
C ASP A 51 1.94 10.88 -8.51
N GLY A 52 3.13 10.33 -8.79
CA GLY A 52 3.68 10.25 -10.13
C GLY A 52 3.55 8.87 -10.75
N ALA A 53 4.23 8.69 -11.89
CA ALA A 53 4.19 7.44 -12.64
C ALA A 53 4.83 6.25 -11.90
N MET A 54 4.00 5.29 -11.49
CA MET A 54 4.40 3.99 -10.92
C MET A 54 5.38 3.23 -11.83
N GLY A 55 5.02 3.04 -13.10
CA GLY A 55 5.80 2.24 -14.04
C GLY A 55 7.21 2.76 -14.30
N SER A 56 7.40 4.08 -14.27
CA SER A 56 8.71 4.70 -14.47
C SER A 56 9.66 4.41 -13.31
N LEU A 57 9.16 4.42 -12.07
CA LEU A 57 9.96 4.06 -10.91
C LEU A 57 10.25 2.56 -10.85
N ILE A 58 9.27 1.71 -11.19
CA ILE A 58 9.46 0.25 -11.28
C ILE A 58 10.60 -0.11 -12.25
N GLN A 59 10.70 0.56 -13.40
CA GLN A 59 11.78 0.32 -14.38
C GLN A 59 13.18 0.50 -13.78
N GLY A 60 13.34 1.37 -12.78
CA GLY A 60 14.61 1.62 -12.10
C GLY A 60 15.09 0.46 -11.21
N TYR A 61 14.23 -0.49 -10.85
CA TYR A 61 14.58 -1.63 -9.99
C TYR A 61 15.23 -2.79 -10.75
N GLY A 62 15.23 -2.77 -12.09
CA GLY A 62 15.86 -3.83 -12.89
C GLY A 62 15.24 -5.21 -12.67
N LEU A 63 13.92 -5.27 -12.47
CA LEU A 63 13.21 -6.50 -12.15
C LEU A 63 13.23 -7.51 -13.30
N GLU A 64 13.34 -8.78 -12.92
CA GLU A 64 13.39 -9.91 -13.82
C GLU A 64 12.15 -10.80 -13.69
N GLU A 65 11.96 -11.72 -14.62
CA GLU A 65 10.77 -12.59 -14.70
C GLU A 65 10.42 -13.25 -13.35
N MET A 66 11.43 -13.65 -12.57
CA MET A 66 11.22 -14.27 -11.26
C MET A 66 10.57 -13.32 -10.25
N ASP A 67 10.83 -12.02 -10.31
CA ASP A 67 10.21 -11.02 -9.45
C ASP A 67 8.71 -10.87 -9.73
N PHE A 68 8.30 -11.02 -10.99
CA PHE A 68 6.89 -10.97 -11.40
C PHE A 68 6.16 -12.28 -11.14
N ARG A 69 6.87 -13.40 -11.07
CA ARG A 69 6.28 -14.71 -10.73
C ARG A 69 6.10 -14.90 -9.23
N GLY A 70 7.12 -14.55 -8.46
CA GLY A 70 7.22 -14.95 -7.06
C GLY A 70 7.00 -16.47 -6.87
N ASP A 71 6.64 -16.87 -5.65
CA ASP A 71 6.30 -18.27 -5.38
C ASP A 71 4.92 -18.66 -5.94
N THR A 72 4.00 -17.70 -6.00
CA THR A 72 2.60 -17.91 -6.38
C THR A 72 2.42 -18.28 -7.84
N PHE A 73 3.20 -17.68 -8.76
CA PHE A 73 3.03 -17.85 -10.21
C PHE A 73 4.22 -18.54 -10.88
N LYS A 74 5.05 -19.25 -10.12
CA LYS A 74 6.25 -19.95 -10.62
C LYS A 74 5.96 -20.82 -11.87
N ASP A 75 4.84 -21.55 -11.86
CA ASP A 75 4.46 -22.51 -12.91
C ASP A 75 3.53 -21.89 -13.97
N HIS A 76 3.35 -20.56 -13.98
CA HIS A 76 2.46 -19.89 -14.94
C HIS A 76 2.97 -20.11 -16.38
N PRO A 77 2.10 -20.54 -17.33
CA PRO A 77 2.54 -21.01 -18.65
C PRO A 77 3.02 -19.90 -19.60
N LYS A 78 2.94 -18.64 -19.19
CA LYS A 78 3.35 -17.46 -19.96
C LYS A 78 4.25 -16.57 -19.12
N ASP A 79 5.11 -15.82 -19.79
CA ASP A 79 5.92 -14.77 -19.17
C ASP A 79 5.03 -13.70 -18.52
N LEU A 80 5.43 -13.25 -17.34
CA LEU A 80 4.70 -12.28 -16.52
C LEU A 80 5.44 -10.93 -16.40
N LYS A 81 6.72 -10.87 -16.81
CA LYS A 81 7.50 -9.63 -16.81
C LYS A 81 6.78 -8.51 -17.57
N GLY A 82 6.69 -7.36 -16.91
CA GLY A 82 5.99 -6.18 -17.42
C GLY A 82 4.55 -6.05 -16.95
N ASN A 83 3.96 -7.09 -16.34
CA ASN A 83 2.68 -6.97 -15.65
C ASN A 83 2.89 -6.37 -14.24
N ASN A 84 2.98 -5.05 -14.17
CA ASN A 84 3.30 -4.34 -12.94
C ASN A 84 2.24 -4.52 -11.84
N ASP A 85 0.98 -4.72 -12.20
CA ASP A 85 -0.11 -4.97 -11.25
C ASP A 85 0.17 -6.20 -10.36
N LEU A 86 0.86 -7.23 -10.90
CA LEU A 86 1.23 -8.43 -10.13
C LEU A 86 2.25 -8.18 -9.03
N LEU A 87 3.05 -7.11 -9.14
CA LEU A 87 4.06 -6.79 -8.13
C LEU A 87 3.41 -6.43 -6.78
N SER A 88 2.14 -6.02 -6.77
CA SER A 88 1.37 -5.88 -5.52
C SER A 88 1.24 -7.21 -4.74
N LEU A 89 1.38 -8.35 -5.41
CA LEU A 89 1.33 -9.69 -4.83
C LEU A 89 2.71 -10.31 -4.67
N THR A 90 3.59 -10.15 -5.66
CA THR A 90 4.88 -10.85 -5.69
C THR A 90 6.03 -10.05 -5.11
N ARG A 91 5.97 -8.72 -5.16
CA ARG A 91 6.96 -7.77 -4.60
C ARG A 91 6.27 -6.58 -3.91
N PRO A 92 5.41 -6.83 -2.89
CA PRO A 92 4.71 -5.76 -2.19
C PRO A 92 5.68 -4.78 -1.52
N ASP A 93 6.88 -5.23 -1.18
CA ASP A 93 7.97 -4.41 -0.64
C ASP A 93 8.36 -3.26 -1.60
N ILE A 94 8.46 -3.53 -2.89
CA ILE A 94 8.78 -2.51 -3.90
C ILE A 94 7.63 -1.52 -4.06
N ILE A 95 6.39 -2.02 -4.16
CA ILE A 95 5.21 -1.16 -4.34
C ILE A 95 5.03 -0.23 -3.13
N GLU A 96 5.19 -0.75 -1.91
CA GLU A 96 5.16 0.06 -0.70
C GLU A 96 6.27 1.12 -0.69
N GLU A 97 7.50 0.75 -1.05
CA GLU A 97 8.62 1.69 -1.12
C GLU A 97 8.33 2.83 -2.10
N ILE A 98 7.74 2.55 -3.26
CA ILE A 98 7.43 3.58 -4.24
C ILE A 98 6.33 4.52 -3.73
N HIS A 99 5.24 4.00 -3.17
CA HIS A 99 4.21 4.87 -2.57
C HIS A 99 4.78 5.73 -1.45
N ARG A 100 5.65 5.15 -0.62
CA ARG A 100 6.35 5.89 0.43
C ARG A 100 7.19 7.03 -0.13
N LYS A 101 7.93 6.81 -1.22
CA LYS A 101 8.70 7.88 -1.90
C LYS A 101 7.80 9.03 -2.37
N TYR A 102 6.60 8.75 -2.89
CA TYR A 102 5.68 9.81 -3.30
C TYR A 102 5.10 10.58 -2.12
N LEU A 103 4.73 9.87 -1.03
CA LEU A 103 4.27 10.52 0.20
C LEU A 103 5.36 11.39 0.82
N GLU A 104 6.61 10.90 0.87
CA GLU A 104 7.77 11.66 1.35
C GLU A 104 8.10 12.86 0.46
N ALA A 105 7.81 12.80 -0.83
CA ALA A 105 7.93 13.91 -1.77
C ALA A 105 6.78 14.94 -1.66
N GLY A 106 5.75 14.65 -0.85
CA GLY A 106 4.63 15.56 -0.58
C GLY A 106 3.36 15.27 -1.39
N ALA A 107 3.20 14.08 -1.95
CA ALA A 107 1.91 13.66 -2.50
C ALA A 107 0.85 13.57 -1.38
N ASP A 108 -0.32 14.12 -1.65
CA ASP A 108 -1.50 14.05 -0.78
C ASP A 108 -2.37 12.83 -1.09
N LEU A 109 -2.37 12.43 -2.36
CA LEU A 109 -3.16 11.36 -2.93
C LEU A 109 -2.22 10.40 -3.65
N ILE A 110 -2.45 9.11 -3.47
CA ILE A 110 -1.74 8.05 -4.18
C ILE A 110 -2.74 7.19 -4.95
N GLU A 111 -2.33 6.72 -6.11
CA GLU A 111 -3.11 5.74 -6.87
C GLU A 111 -2.76 4.32 -6.42
N THR A 112 -3.66 3.36 -6.63
CA THR A 112 -3.34 1.95 -6.43
C THR A 112 -2.52 1.42 -7.62
N ASN A 113 -1.64 0.43 -7.38
CA ASN A 113 -0.95 -0.30 -8.45
C ASN A 113 -1.88 -1.30 -9.15
N THR A 114 -2.88 -0.79 -9.87
CA THR A 114 -4.00 -1.55 -10.47
C THR A 114 -4.43 -1.01 -11.83
N PHE A 115 -3.50 -0.44 -12.61
CA PHE A 115 -3.82 0.18 -13.90
C PHE A 115 -4.44 -0.79 -14.91
N THR A 116 -4.02 -2.07 -14.91
CA THR A 116 -4.51 -3.12 -15.82
C THR A 116 -5.28 -4.24 -15.11
N ALA A 117 -5.52 -4.12 -13.80
CA ALA A 117 -6.22 -5.10 -12.96
C ALA A 117 -7.75 -5.16 -13.23
N THR A 118 -8.13 -5.47 -14.47
CA THR A 118 -9.51 -5.65 -14.92
C THR A 118 -9.63 -6.92 -15.75
N SER A 119 -10.84 -7.48 -15.82
CA SER A 119 -11.15 -8.58 -16.73
C SER A 119 -11.56 -8.01 -18.09
N THR A 120 -10.89 -8.43 -19.17
CA THR A 120 -11.28 -8.10 -20.55
C THR A 120 -11.91 -9.33 -21.20
N SER A 121 -13.15 -9.22 -21.66
CA SER A 121 -13.92 -10.26 -22.37
C SER A 121 -13.93 -10.03 -23.87
#